data_AF-A0A8R2B532-F1
#
_entry.id   AF-A0A8R2B532-F1
#
_cell.length_a   1.000
_cell.length_b   1.000
_cell.length_c   1.000
_cell.angle_alpha   90.00
_cell.angle_beta   90.00
_cell.angle_gamma   90.00
#
_symmetry.space_group_name_H-M   'P 1'
#
loop_
_entity.id
_entity.type
_entity.pdbx_description
1 polymer ?
#
loop_
_entity_poly.entity_id
_entity_poly.type
_entity_poly.pdbx_seq_one_letter_code
_entity_poly.pdbx_strand_id
1 'polypeptide(L)'
;MSRKDLTLIEKISILDKIKAQPHTSLRELEKLIGTSKSVLNRLKNNEIAIREQYEKLNDNKSAPVNRKRKREGKDPEVDKAMNEWFSAVTERGVRISGPMLEQKAEFFAQKIGHSDFKATEGWISRWKDRHNIKFKRFHGEKSSADTNGANEWSLAKLPEILKKFSPQDIYNADETGLFYRATPDGSLCYKRETLEGSKKAMDRITVLCCCNMAGTDKKKLLIIGKSAKPRCFKNIKITNLPVSYLANKNAWMTAEIFTLWLKDWDKELGKQSRKILLIVDNAGPHPKLIDLKNITLEFLPPNTTSLVQPLDMGIIKNLKTHYRGLLVTYILKAIEDNLVTPSTCAIDISSKINILQAIQFVADSWRKVSSVTIQHCFAHCGFRPLIDLPIPPIVSIENDVAQCVGNGELFIKIDDGVQCFNENENYDHILDEIAERSLQNEESDDDGYDVQPVKITTREAEKCIDQLRLYFMQNENGNAPTTSLDVCADFIKKQSFDKLNQRTMDDFLQPNKI
;
A
#
# COMPACT_ATOMS: atom_id res chain seq x y z
N MET A 1 36.64 -11.65 -32.47
CA MET A 1 35.73 -12.14 -31.40
C MET A 1 36.08 -11.44 -30.10
N SER A 2 35.10 -10.80 -29.46
CA SER A 2 35.25 -10.22 -28.11
C SER A 2 35.74 -11.28 -27.12
N ARG A 3 36.75 -10.95 -26.28
CA ARG A 3 37.19 -11.82 -25.18
C ARG A 3 36.04 -11.97 -24.17
N LYS A 4 35.27 -13.05 -24.26
CA LYS A 4 34.24 -13.39 -23.27
C LYS A 4 34.89 -14.05 -22.05
N ASP A 5 34.86 -13.37 -20.91
CA ASP A 5 35.26 -13.94 -19.62
C ASP A 5 34.16 -14.86 -19.08
N LEU A 6 34.52 -16.11 -18.80
CA LEU A 6 33.62 -17.14 -18.27
C LEU A 6 33.47 -17.02 -16.74
N THR A 7 32.24 -17.13 -16.23
CA THR A 7 31.93 -17.25 -14.79
C THR A 7 32.39 -18.60 -14.23
N LEU A 8 32.44 -18.74 -12.91
CA LEU A 8 32.79 -20.03 -12.29
C LEU A 8 31.77 -21.13 -12.61
N ILE A 9 30.47 -20.81 -12.64
CA ILE A 9 29.40 -21.74 -13.06
C ILE A 9 29.58 -22.15 -14.53
N GLU A 10 29.85 -21.20 -15.43
CA GLU A 10 30.07 -21.51 -16.84
C GLU A 10 31.30 -22.43 -17.02
N LYS A 11 32.36 -22.23 -16.23
CA LYS A 11 33.54 -23.10 -16.24
C LYS A 11 33.23 -24.52 -15.77
N ILE A 12 32.47 -24.68 -14.67
CA ILE A 12 32.05 -26.01 -14.17
C ILE A 12 31.15 -26.70 -15.18
N SER A 13 30.16 -26.00 -15.74
CA SER A 13 29.27 -26.54 -16.77
C SER A 13 30.03 -27.03 -18.02
N ILE A 14 31.08 -26.28 -18.44
CA ILE A 14 31.94 -26.71 -19.55
C ILE A 14 32.77 -27.94 -19.15
N LEU A 15 33.32 -28.00 -17.94
CA LEU A 15 34.08 -29.15 -17.44
C LEU A 15 33.21 -30.42 -17.36
N ASP A 16 31.96 -30.31 -16.91
CA ASP A 16 31.02 -31.42 -16.85
C ASP A 16 30.65 -31.93 -18.26
N LYS A 17 30.47 -31.02 -19.22
CA LYS A 17 30.27 -31.37 -20.64
C LYS A 17 31.48 -32.06 -21.25
N ILE A 18 32.70 -31.66 -20.89
CA ILE A 18 33.93 -32.36 -21.31
C ILE A 18 33.98 -33.76 -20.69
N LYS A 19 33.65 -33.90 -19.40
CA LYS A 19 33.66 -35.18 -18.69
C LYS A 19 32.62 -36.17 -19.24
N ALA A 20 31.47 -35.68 -19.70
CA ALA A 20 30.45 -36.48 -20.36
C ALA A 20 30.88 -37.02 -21.74
N GLN A 21 32.01 -36.56 -22.29
CA GLN A 21 32.53 -36.93 -23.62
C GLN A 21 34.00 -37.38 -23.54
N PRO A 22 34.31 -38.49 -22.84
CA PRO A 22 35.68 -38.89 -22.47
C PRO A 22 36.58 -39.25 -23.66
N HIS A 23 36.01 -39.64 -24.80
CA HIS A 23 36.73 -40.11 -25.99
C HIS A 23 36.70 -39.12 -27.17
N THR A 24 36.26 -37.88 -26.93
CA THR A 24 36.10 -36.87 -27.99
C THR A 24 37.33 -35.97 -28.09
N SER A 25 37.78 -35.69 -29.32
CA SER A 25 38.96 -34.85 -29.53
C SER A 25 38.66 -33.38 -29.17
N LEU A 26 39.69 -32.61 -28.77
CA LEU A 26 39.54 -31.17 -28.48
C LEU A 26 38.98 -30.36 -29.67
N ARG A 27 39.16 -30.84 -30.90
CA ARG A 27 38.62 -30.23 -32.11
C ARG A 27 37.12 -30.46 -32.29
N GLU A 28 36.63 -31.61 -31.86
CA GLU A 28 35.20 -31.91 -31.86
C GLU A 28 34.49 -31.24 -30.68
N LEU A 29 35.14 -31.21 -29.50
CA LEU A 29 34.64 -30.47 -28.33
C LEU A 29 34.49 -28.97 -28.62
N GLU A 30 35.40 -28.36 -29.39
CA GLU A 30 35.29 -26.97 -29.82
C GLU A 30 34.04 -26.71 -30.67
N LYS A 31 33.68 -27.65 -31.55
CA LYS A 31 32.45 -27.57 -32.37
C LYS A 31 31.19 -27.80 -31.55
N LEU A 32 31.22 -28.73 -30.60
CA LEU A 32 30.07 -29.12 -29.77
C LEU A 32 29.76 -28.11 -28.67
N ILE A 33 30.78 -27.56 -28.02
CA ILE A 33 30.64 -26.65 -26.87
C ILE A 33 30.67 -25.18 -27.32
N GLY A 34 31.15 -24.89 -28.53
CA GLY A 34 31.25 -23.53 -29.06
C GLY A 34 32.29 -22.68 -28.31
N THR A 35 33.27 -23.30 -27.67
CA THR A 35 34.35 -22.66 -26.90
C THR A 35 35.69 -23.03 -27.51
N SER A 36 36.61 -22.07 -27.63
CA SER A 36 37.87 -22.30 -28.34
C SER A 36 38.74 -23.38 -27.68
N LYS A 37 39.50 -24.13 -28.49
CA LYS A 37 40.44 -25.16 -28.01
C LYS A 37 41.37 -24.68 -26.90
N SER A 38 41.90 -23.46 -27.02
CA SER A 38 42.79 -22.87 -26.02
C SER A 38 42.11 -22.71 -24.66
N VAL A 39 40.83 -22.30 -24.65
CA VAL A 39 40.06 -22.15 -23.41
C VAL A 39 39.70 -23.51 -22.83
N LEU A 40 39.25 -24.47 -23.66
CA LEU A 40 38.95 -25.83 -23.21
C LEU A 40 40.17 -26.50 -22.56
N ASN A 41 41.35 -26.40 -23.20
CA ASN A 41 42.59 -26.97 -22.68
C ASN A 41 43.01 -26.31 -21.35
N ARG A 42 42.87 -24.98 -21.26
CA ARG A 42 43.15 -24.25 -20.02
C ARG A 42 42.21 -24.64 -18.88
N LEU A 43 40.92 -24.86 -19.15
CA LEU A 43 39.97 -25.31 -18.13
C LEU A 43 40.30 -26.72 -17.65
N LYS A 44 40.59 -27.65 -18.58
CA LYS A 44 40.96 -29.03 -18.25
C LYS A 44 42.22 -29.09 -17.36
N ASN A 45 43.24 -28.29 -17.69
CA ASN A 45 44.48 -28.23 -16.91
C ASN A 45 44.29 -27.61 -15.50
N ASN A 46 43.21 -26.86 -15.26
CA ASN A 46 42.91 -26.24 -13.98
C ASN A 46 41.64 -26.84 -13.32
N GLU A 47 41.17 -28.00 -13.76
CA GLU A 47 39.88 -28.57 -13.34
C GLU A 47 39.78 -28.74 -11.83
N ILE A 48 40.81 -29.32 -11.21
CA ILE A 48 40.86 -29.57 -9.76
C ILE A 48 40.71 -28.26 -8.99
N ALA A 49 41.54 -27.26 -9.29
CA ALA A 49 41.50 -25.95 -8.63
C ALA A 49 40.17 -25.21 -8.85
N ILE A 50 39.55 -25.35 -10.02
CA ILE A 50 38.25 -24.73 -10.34
C ILE A 50 37.12 -25.41 -9.55
N ARG A 51 37.13 -26.74 -9.43
CA ARG A 51 36.14 -27.50 -8.66
C ARG A 51 36.27 -27.25 -7.16
N GLU A 52 37.49 -27.25 -6.61
CA GLU A 52 37.74 -26.89 -5.21
C GLU A 52 37.28 -25.45 -4.90
N GLN A 53 37.53 -24.52 -5.82
CA GLN A 53 37.05 -23.14 -5.68
C GLN A 53 35.52 -23.07 -5.70
N TYR A 54 34.86 -23.89 -6.53
CA TYR A 54 33.40 -23.95 -6.61
C TYR A 54 32.78 -24.54 -5.34
N GLU A 55 33.31 -25.66 -4.83
CA GLU A 55 32.84 -26.29 -3.59
C GLU A 55 32.95 -25.35 -2.38
N LYS A 56 34.11 -24.70 -2.19
CA LYS A 56 34.32 -23.70 -1.13
C LYS A 56 33.35 -22.51 -1.18
N LEU A 57 32.85 -22.16 -2.37
CA LEU A 57 31.90 -21.07 -2.57
C LEU A 57 30.44 -21.54 -2.43
N ASN A 58 30.15 -22.82 -2.70
CA ASN A 58 28.81 -23.38 -2.62
C ASN A 58 28.37 -23.67 -1.18
N ASP A 59 29.32 -24.02 -0.31
CA ASP A 59 29.07 -24.19 1.14
C ASP A 59 28.85 -22.86 1.88
N ASN A 60 29.23 -21.73 1.27
CA ASN A 60 29.19 -20.41 1.88
C ASN A 60 28.11 -19.54 1.22
N LYS A 61 26.92 -19.46 1.83
CA LYS A 61 25.72 -18.74 1.31
C LYS A 61 25.97 -17.26 0.94
N SER A 62 27.08 -16.68 1.39
CA SER A 62 27.47 -15.29 1.19
C SER A 62 28.35 -15.04 -0.06
N ALA A 63 28.76 -16.07 -0.80
CA ALA A 63 29.75 -15.89 -1.87
C ALA A 63 29.14 -15.87 -3.29
N PRO A 64 29.51 -14.93 -4.17
CA PRO A 64 28.90 -14.80 -5.49
C PRO A 64 29.39 -15.87 -6.47
N VAL A 65 28.57 -16.89 -6.70
CA VAL A 65 28.86 -18.00 -7.63
C VAL A 65 28.92 -17.53 -9.11
N ASN A 66 28.23 -16.42 -9.43
CA ASN A 66 28.21 -15.80 -10.76
C ASN A 66 29.41 -14.89 -11.08
N ARG A 67 30.45 -14.88 -10.24
CA ARG A 67 31.59 -13.96 -10.37
C ARG A 67 32.52 -14.37 -11.52
N LYS A 68 32.83 -13.41 -12.43
CA LYS A 68 33.77 -13.60 -13.55
C LYS A 68 35.26 -13.49 -13.16
N ARG A 69 35.60 -12.65 -12.18
CA ARG A 69 36.97 -12.45 -11.66
C ARG A 69 36.98 -12.20 -10.15
N LYS A 70 37.90 -12.82 -9.40
CA LYS A 70 38.24 -12.43 -8.03
C LYS A 70 39.08 -11.13 -8.10
N ARG A 71 38.48 -10.02 -7.66
CA ARG A 71 39.15 -8.73 -7.46
C ARG A 71 39.27 -8.52 -5.97
N GLU A 72 40.51 -8.37 -5.49
CA GLU A 72 40.78 -8.03 -4.11
C GLU A 72 40.61 -6.52 -3.92
N GLY A 73 40.17 -6.11 -2.73
CA GLY A 73 40.05 -4.70 -2.40
C GLY A 73 41.41 -4.02 -2.31
N LYS A 74 41.42 -2.69 -2.27
CA LYS A 74 42.64 -1.91 -2.03
C LYS A 74 43.30 -2.27 -0.68
N ASP A 75 42.49 -2.77 0.27
CA ASP A 75 42.89 -3.10 1.64
C ASP A 75 42.27 -4.45 2.05
N PRO A 76 42.91 -5.58 1.71
CA PRO A 76 42.35 -6.93 1.92
C PRO A 76 42.17 -7.29 3.40
N GLU A 77 43.01 -6.75 4.27
CA GLU A 77 42.99 -6.99 5.73
C GLU A 77 41.77 -6.33 6.38
N VAL A 78 41.51 -5.07 6.02
CA VAL A 78 40.32 -4.32 6.44
C VAL A 78 39.06 -4.98 5.91
N ASP A 79 39.07 -5.42 4.63
CA ASP A 79 37.96 -6.13 4.01
C ASP A 79 37.58 -7.41 4.77
N LYS A 80 38.58 -8.23 5.12
CA LYS A 80 38.41 -9.48 5.87
C LYS A 80 37.86 -9.23 7.29
N ALA A 81 38.49 -8.33 8.05
CA ALA A 81 38.07 -7.99 9.40
C ALA A 81 36.63 -7.45 9.42
N MET A 82 36.28 -6.66 8.42
CA MET A 82 34.94 -6.10 8.27
C MET A 82 33.90 -7.20 7.96
N ASN A 83 34.23 -8.18 7.11
CA ASN A 83 33.34 -9.31 6.83
C ASN A 83 33.12 -10.24 8.04
N GLU A 84 34.19 -10.56 8.79
CA GLU A 84 34.08 -11.38 10.01
C GLU A 84 33.22 -10.68 11.07
N TRP A 85 33.44 -9.38 11.27
CA TRP A 85 32.62 -8.59 12.18
C TRP A 85 31.15 -8.54 11.75
N PHE A 86 30.88 -8.26 10.47
CA PHE A 86 29.53 -8.19 9.92
C PHE A 86 28.77 -9.49 10.14
N SER A 87 29.38 -10.64 9.83
CA SER A 87 28.79 -11.95 10.11
C SER A 87 28.47 -12.12 11.59
N ALA A 88 29.43 -11.85 12.48
CA ALA A 88 29.24 -12.05 13.92
C ALA A 88 28.14 -11.16 14.54
N VAL A 89 27.98 -9.92 14.08
CA VAL A 89 26.93 -9.03 14.62
C VAL A 89 25.56 -9.29 13.98
N THR A 90 25.51 -9.69 12.70
CA THR A 90 24.25 -10.06 12.04
C THR A 90 23.68 -11.38 12.56
N GLU A 91 24.51 -12.36 12.91
CA GLU A 91 24.10 -13.59 13.60
C GLU A 91 23.45 -13.31 14.97
N ARG A 92 23.84 -12.21 15.63
CA ARG A 92 23.24 -11.75 16.90
C ARG A 92 22.00 -10.87 16.70
N GLY A 93 21.51 -10.72 15.46
CA GLY A 93 20.32 -9.93 15.14
C GLY A 93 20.53 -8.42 15.17
N VAL A 94 21.77 -7.92 15.24
CA VAL A 94 22.06 -6.48 15.28
C VAL A 94 21.83 -5.86 13.90
N ARG A 95 21.09 -4.75 13.87
CA ARG A 95 20.81 -4.00 12.64
C ARG A 95 21.96 -3.06 12.33
N ILE A 96 22.52 -3.15 11.13
CA ILE A 96 23.68 -2.35 10.72
C ILE A 96 23.29 -1.38 9.59
N SER A 97 23.55 -0.10 9.79
CA SER A 97 23.34 0.96 8.80
C SER A 97 24.62 1.27 8.00
N GLY A 98 24.49 2.01 6.90
CA GLY A 98 25.64 2.49 6.11
C GLY A 98 26.70 3.23 6.95
N PRO A 99 26.32 4.26 7.74
CA PRO A 99 27.25 4.97 8.60
C PRO A 99 27.95 4.10 9.65
N MET A 100 27.27 3.05 10.16
CA MET A 100 27.91 2.09 11.08
C MET A 100 29.01 1.27 10.38
N LEU A 101 28.81 0.92 9.10
CA LEU A 101 29.84 0.24 8.29
C LEU A 101 31.04 1.16 8.04
N GLU A 102 30.80 2.46 7.78
CA GLU A 102 31.85 3.47 7.58
C GLU A 102 32.75 3.57 8.82
N GLN A 103 32.15 3.88 9.97
CA GLN A 103 32.89 4.02 11.22
C GLN A 103 33.64 2.73 11.58
N LYS A 104 33.04 1.56 11.34
CA LYS A 104 33.67 0.30 11.68
C LYS A 104 34.84 -0.05 10.76
N ALA A 105 34.72 0.23 9.47
CA ALA A 105 35.80 0.01 8.50
C ALA A 105 37.01 0.91 8.81
N GLU A 106 36.78 2.18 9.16
CA GLU A 106 37.86 3.10 9.57
C GLU A 106 38.51 2.68 10.89
N PHE A 107 37.71 2.23 11.86
CA PHE A 107 38.23 1.66 13.10
C PHE A 107 39.16 0.46 12.86
N PHE A 108 38.77 -0.47 11.98
CA PHE A 108 39.62 -1.61 11.64
C PHE A 108 40.89 -1.17 10.91
N ALA A 109 40.78 -0.23 9.98
CA ALA A 109 41.95 0.29 9.28
C ALA A 109 42.96 0.94 10.23
N GLN A 110 42.48 1.74 11.19
CA GLN A 110 43.34 2.33 12.22
C GLN A 110 44.03 1.26 13.08
N LYS A 111 43.31 0.21 13.46
CA LYS A 111 43.87 -0.90 14.27
C LYS A 111 44.89 -1.75 13.52
N ILE A 112 44.76 -1.87 12.20
CA ILE A 112 45.67 -2.63 11.35
C ILE A 112 46.88 -1.76 10.92
N GLY A 113 46.86 -0.45 11.19
CA GLY A 113 47.95 0.48 10.88
C GLY A 113 47.79 1.21 9.54
N HIS A 114 46.61 1.17 8.93
CA HIS A 114 46.26 1.89 7.70
C HIS A 114 45.59 3.23 8.05
N SER A 115 46.34 4.18 8.59
CA SER A 115 45.82 5.47 9.07
C SER A 115 45.25 6.38 7.97
N ASP A 116 45.67 6.18 6.72
CA ASP A 116 45.22 6.96 5.56
C ASP A 116 43.97 6.37 4.89
N PHE A 117 43.47 5.24 5.41
CA PHE A 117 42.27 4.62 4.88
C PHE A 117 41.04 5.46 5.21
N LYS A 118 40.20 5.70 4.18
CA LYS A 118 38.86 6.26 4.34
C LYS A 118 37.83 5.30 3.79
N ALA A 119 36.79 5.06 4.57
CA ALA A 119 35.66 4.23 4.17
C ALA A 119 34.73 5.00 3.23
N THR A 120 35.22 5.38 2.06
CA THR A 120 34.43 6.07 1.03
C THR A 120 33.20 5.24 0.65
N GLU A 121 32.11 5.91 0.27
CA GLU A 121 30.89 5.26 -0.22
C GLU A 121 31.20 4.25 -1.34
N GLY A 122 32.13 4.61 -2.23
CA GLY A 122 32.60 3.73 -3.31
C GLY A 122 33.39 2.51 -2.85
N TRP A 123 34.08 2.56 -1.71
CA TRP A 123 34.73 1.37 -1.12
C TRP A 123 33.69 0.45 -0.48
N ILE A 124 32.75 1.01 0.28
CA ILE A 124 31.68 0.24 0.95
C ILE A 124 30.76 -0.43 -0.05
N SER A 125 30.37 0.28 -1.11
CA SER A 125 29.55 -0.30 -2.19
C SER A 125 30.24 -1.52 -2.81
N ARG A 126 31.53 -1.40 -3.13
CA ARG A 126 32.33 -2.51 -3.66
C ARG A 126 32.53 -3.64 -2.64
N TRP A 127 32.68 -3.33 -1.36
CA TRP A 127 32.79 -4.32 -0.29
C TRP A 127 31.47 -5.12 -0.14
N LYS A 128 30.32 -4.43 -0.13
CA LYS A 128 28.99 -5.05 -0.13
C LYS A 128 28.82 -6.00 -1.32
N ASP A 129 29.21 -5.55 -2.52
CA ASP A 129 29.16 -6.39 -3.73
C ASP A 129 30.08 -7.63 -3.63
N ARG A 130 31.28 -7.49 -3.05
CA ARG A 130 32.22 -8.60 -2.87
C ARG A 130 31.67 -9.70 -1.96
N HIS A 131 30.91 -9.32 -0.93
CA HIS A 131 30.35 -10.20 0.09
C HIS A 131 28.85 -10.49 -0.09
N ASN A 132 28.27 -10.11 -1.23
CA ASN A 132 26.85 -10.30 -1.55
C ASN A 132 25.88 -9.70 -0.52
N ILE A 133 26.26 -8.59 0.09
CA ILE A 133 25.47 -7.91 1.11
C ILE A 133 24.53 -6.93 0.40
N LYS A 134 23.23 -7.09 0.63
CA LYS A 134 22.20 -6.18 0.14
C LYS A 134 21.44 -5.58 1.31
N PHE A 135 21.14 -4.30 1.21
CA PHE A 135 20.21 -3.66 2.13
C PHE A 135 18.81 -4.24 1.89
N LYS A 136 18.18 -4.78 2.93
CA LYS A 136 16.79 -5.21 2.93
C LYS A 136 16.06 -4.44 4.01
N ARG A 137 14.91 -3.85 3.66
CA ARG A 137 14.06 -3.17 4.64
C ARG A 137 13.26 -4.24 5.40
N PHE A 138 13.25 -4.16 6.72
CA PHE A 138 12.41 -5.04 7.53
C PHE A 138 10.95 -4.59 7.40
N HIS A 139 10.05 -5.55 7.25
CA HIS A 139 8.62 -5.32 7.42
C HIS A 139 8.31 -5.52 8.90
N GLY A 140 7.78 -4.49 9.56
CA GLY A 140 7.39 -4.53 10.97
C GLY A 140 6.34 -5.62 11.21
N GLU A 141 6.37 -6.19 12.42
CA GLU A 141 5.44 -7.18 12.99
C GLU A 141 5.54 -8.64 12.53
N LYS A 142 5.96 -8.94 11.30
CA LYS A 142 6.05 -10.37 10.88
C LYS A 142 7.04 -11.21 11.68
N SER A 143 8.05 -10.59 12.29
CA SER A 143 9.05 -11.30 13.10
C SER A 143 8.60 -11.56 14.55
N SER A 144 7.58 -10.86 15.03
CA SER A 144 7.00 -11.01 16.38
C SER A 144 5.63 -11.69 16.36
N ALA A 145 5.16 -12.07 15.17
CA ALA A 145 3.85 -12.67 15.00
C ALA A 145 3.79 -14.07 15.62
N ASP A 146 2.70 -14.36 16.35
CA ASP A 146 2.49 -15.66 16.97
C ASP A 146 1.96 -16.66 15.94
N THR A 147 2.88 -17.34 15.26
CA THR A 147 2.54 -18.41 14.32
C THR A 147 1.81 -19.57 14.96
N ASN A 148 2.05 -19.86 16.25
CA ASN A 148 1.40 -20.98 16.92
C ASN A 148 -0.05 -20.62 17.24
N GLY A 149 -0.30 -19.46 17.85
CA GLY A 149 -1.65 -18.96 18.09
C GLY A 149 -2.47 -18.83 16.80
N ALA A 150 -1.85 -18.37 15.72
CA ALA A 150 -2.49 -18.31 14.40
C ALA A 150 -2.91 -19.69 13.88
N ASN A 151 -2.03 -20.69 13.99
CA ASN A 151 -2.30 -22.06 13.56
C ASN A 151 -3.36 -22.74 14.43
N GLU A 152 -3.28 -22.61 15.76
CA GLU A 152 -4.26 -23.16 16.69
C GLU A 152 -5.65 -22.59 16.43
N TRP A 153 -5.76 -21.27 16.25
CA TRP A 153 -7.03 -20.63 15.92
C TRP A 153 -7.57 -21.11 14.58
N SER A 154 -6.71 -21.21 13.56
CA SER A 154 -7.09 -21.68 12.23
C SER A 154 -7.54 -23.15 12.22
N LEU A 155 -7.00 -23.99 13.09
CA LEU A 155 -7.37 -25.41 13.19
C LEU A 155 -8.57 -25.65 14.09
N ALA A 156 -8.73 -24.88 15.17
CA ALA A 156 -9.76 -25.11 16.19
C ALA A 156 -11.01 -24.25 16.00
N LYS A 157 -10.85 -22.95 15.75
CA LYS A 157 -11.96 -21.97 15.73
C LYS A 157 -12.53 -21.76 14.34
N LEU A 158 -11.67 -21.63 13.34
CA LEU A 158 -12.11 -21.33 11.98
C LEU A 158 -13.05 -22.39 11.38
N PRO A 159 -12.85 -23.71 11.57
CA PRO A 159 -13.80 -24.71 11.06
C PRO A 159 -15.20 -24.60 11.68
N GLU A 160 -15.28 -24.24 12.97
CA GLU A 160 -16.56 -24.03 13.67
C GLU A 160 -17.29 -22.79 13.15
N ILE A 161 -16.55 -21.71 12.86
CA ILE A 161 -17.07 -20.51 12.20
C ILE A 161 -17.66 -20.87 10.83
N LEU A 162 -16.91 -21.60 10.01
CA LEU A 162 -17.29 -21.97 8.64
C LEU A 162 -18.49 -22.94 8.59
N LYS A 163 -18.75 -23.70 9.66
CA LYS A 163 -19.97 -24.51 9.80
C LYS A 163 -21.20 -23.67 10.16
N LYS A 164 -21.02 -22.61 10.96
CA LYS A 164 -22.11 -21.82 11.55
C LYS A 164 -22.56 -20.66 10.65
N PHE A 165 -21.65 -20.05 9.90
CA PHE A 165 -21.93 -18.87 9.09
C PHE A 165 -21.64 -19.13 7.61
N SER A 166 -22.48 -18.54 6.75
CA SER A 166 -22.22 -18.55 5.31
C SER A 166 -21.05 -17.61 4.98
N PRO A 167 -20.32 -17.81 3.87
CA PRO A 167 -19.29 -16.86 3.43
C PRO A 167 -19.82 -15.43 3.20
N GLN A 168 -21.12 -15.27 2.97
CA GLN A 168 -21.71 -13.94 2.80
C GLN A 168 -21.87 -13.20 4.13
N ASP A 169 -21.91 -13.94 5.24
CA ASP A 169 -22.17 -13.45 6.61
C ASP A 169 -20.92 -13.45 7.50
N ILE A 170 -19.75 -13.78 6.95
CA ILE A 170 -18.46 -13.66 7.65
C ILE A 170 -17.78 -12.40 7.17
N TYR A 171 -17.64 -11.42 8.06
CA TYR A 171 -17.01 -10.12 7.78
C TYR A 171 -15.69 -10.00 8.53
N ASN A 172 -14.77 -9.24 7.93
CA ASN A 172 -13.58 -8.75 8.59
C ASN A 172 -13.58 -7.22 8.52
N ALA A 173 -13.16 -6.58 9.62
CA ALA A 173 -12.99 -5.13 9.69
C ALA A 173 -11.63 -4.76 10.28
N ASP A 174 -11.06 -3.67 9.77
CA ASP A 174 -9.75 -3.18 10.17
C ASP A 174 -9.54 -1.71 9.76
N GLU A 175 -8.79 -0.97 10.56
CA GLU A 175 -8.45 0.43 10.33
C GLU A 175 -7.12 0.61 9.63
N THR A 176 -7.05 1.62 8.76
CA THR A 176 -5.79 2.02 8.15
C THR A 176 -5.62 3.52 8.09
N GLY A 177 -4.41 3.99 8.40
CA GLY A 177 -4.03 5.38 8.21
C GLY A 177 -3.74 5.66 6.74
N LEU A 178 -4.11 6.85 6.28
CA LEU A 178 -3.83 7.33 4.93
C LEU A 178 -3.34 8.78 4.96
N PHE A 179 -2.12 9.02 4.50
CA PHE A 179 -1.64 10.36 4.17
C PHE A 179 -2.15 10.78 2.80
N TYR A 180 -3.27 11.50 2.79
CA TYR A 180 -4.05 11.71 1.57
C TYR A 180 -3.39 12.69 0.59
N ARG A 181 -2.48 13.55 1.05
CA ARG A 181 -1.70 14.50 0.22
C ARG A 181 -0.25 14.06 -0.04
N ALA A 182 0.19 12.92 0.48
CA ALA A 182 1.59 12.54 0.37
C ALA A 182 1.97 12.21 -1.08
N THR A 183 3.14 12.69 -1.51
CA THR A 183 3.74 12.44 -2.83
C THR A 183 4.90 11.43 -2.74
N PRO A 184 5.31 10.80 -3.87
CA PRO A 184 6.45 9.88 -3.89
C PRO A 184 7.76 10.51 -3.41
N ASP A 185 8.69 9.67 -2.94
CA ASP A 185 10.07 10.06 -2.63
C ASP A 185 10.96 10.08 -3.88
N GLY A 186 11.69 11.18 -4.05
CA GLY A 186 12.64 11.38 -5.14
C GLY A 186 12.00 11.79 -6.46
N SER A 187 12.81 12.32 -7.37
CA SER A 187 12.40 12.67 -8.73
C SER A 187 13.50 12.29 -9.71
N LEU A 188 13.14 12.05 -10.98
CA LEU A 188 14.11 12.01 -12.06
C LEU A 188 14.54 13.46 -12.34
N CYS A 189 15.81 13.77 -12.12
CA CYS A 189 16.38 15.09 -12.38
C CYS A 189 17.50 15.03 -13.43
N TYR A 190 17.78 16.15 -14.08
CA TYR A 190 18.96 16.23 -14.93
C TYR A 190 20.22 16.07 -14.07
N LYS A 191 21.24 15.40 -14.59
CA LYS A 191 22.44 14.98 -13.85
C LYS A 191 23.19 16.10 -13.11
N ARG A 192 22.97 17.37 -13.50
CA ARG A 192 23.62 18.56 -12.92
C ARG A 192 22.72 19.33 -11.97
N GLU A 193 21.47 18.91 -11.79
CA GLU A 193 20.53 19.53 -10.87
C GLU A 193 20.62 18.87 -9.50
N THR A 194 20.63 19.70 -8.47
CA THR A 194 20.48 19.26 -7.08
C THR A 194 19.02 19.44 -6.70
N LEU A 195 18.39 18.39 -6.20
CA LEU A 195 17.03 18.47 -5.67
C LEU A 195 17.11 18.88 -4.20
N GLU A 196 16.53 20.02 -3.85
CA GLU A 196 16.30 20.39 -2.45
C GLU A 196 15.11 19.61 -1.90
N GLY A 197 15.25 19.08 -0.67
CA GLY A 197 14.17 18.36 -0.01
C GLY A 197 13.06 19.31 0.44
N SER A 198 11.82 18.99 0.12
CA SER A 198 10.63 19.74 0.54
C SER A 198 9.82 18.97 1.59
N LYS A 199 9.16 19.71 2.48
CA LYS A 199 8.32 19.13 3.55
C LYS A 199 7.08 18.48 2.92
N LYS A 200 6.89 17.19 3.14
CA LYS A 200 5.70 16.47 2.66
C LYS A 200 4.44 16.95 3.38
N ALA A 201 3.34 17.09 2.63
CA ALA A 201 2.00 17.25 3.18
C ALA A 201 1.51 15.88 3.72
N MET A 202 1.78 15.63 5.01
CA MET A 202 1.44 14.38 5.70
C MET A 202 0.08 14.49 6.42
N ASP A 203 -0.89 15.13 5.77
CA ASP A 203 -2.24 15.21 6.31
C ASP A 203 -2.89 13.83 6.33
N ARG A 204 -3.36 13.42 7.51
CA ARG A 204 -3.80 12.05 7.79
C ARG A 204 -5.31 11.98 7.97
N ILE A 205 -5.87 10.89 7.47
CA ILE A 205 -7.17 10.34 7.90
C ILE A 205 -7.04 8.89 8.31
N THR A 206 -7.96 8.43 9.14
CA THR A 206 -8.15 6.99 9.43
C THR A 206 -9.33 6.47 8.63
N VAL A 207 -9.17 5.29 8.03
CA VAL A 207 -10.16 4.62 7.18
C VAL A 207 -10.47 3.26 7.78
N LEU A 208 -11.70 3.05 8.25
CA LEU A 208 -12.20 1.73 8.64
C LEU A 208 -12.77 1.03 7.41
N CYS A 209 -12.14 -0.10 7.05
CA CYS A 209 -12.56 -0.98 5.98
C CYS A 209 -13.34 -2.16 6.55
N CYS A 210 -14.37 -2.64 5.83
CA CYS A 210 -15.09 -3.85 6.22
C CYS A 210 -15.70 -4.53 4.98
N CYS A 211 -15.48 -5.83 4.83
CA CYS A 211 -16.05 -6.62 3.74
C CYS A 211 -16.27 -8.08 4.14
N ASN A 212 -17.12 -8.78 3.40
CA ASN A 212 -17.39 -10.19 3.64
C ASN A 212 -16.43 -11.14 2.91
N MET A 213 -16.32 -12.36 3.43
CA MET A 213 -15.51 -13.44 2.88
C MET A 213 -15.87 -13.76 1.43
N ALA A 214 -17.15 -13.69 1.07
CA ALA A 214 -17.61 -13.90 -0.31
C ALA A 214 -17.19 -12.79 -1.29
N GLY A 215 -16.71 -11.63 -0.82
CA GLY A 215 -16.39 -10.47 -1.65
C GLY A 215 -17.61 -9.85 -2.35
N THR A 216 -18.83 -10.21 -1.93
CA THR A 216 -20.08 -9.71 -2.50
C THR A 216 -20.58 -8.44 -1.81
N ASP A 217 -20.14 -8.21 -0.57
CA ASP A 217 -20.50 -7.03 0.20
C ASP A 217 -19.24 -6.34 0.73
N LYS A 218 -19.13 -5.06 0.40
CA LYS A 218 -18.14 -4.10 0.90
C LYS A 218 -18.92 -3.02 1.62
N LYS A 219 -18.78 -2.94 2.94
CA LYS A 219 -19.49 -1.92 3.72
C LYS A 219 -19.02 -0.53 3.31
N LYS A 220 -19.92 0.45 3.49
CA LYS A 220 -19.60 1.87 3.33
C LYS A 220 -18.45 2.20 4.27
N LEU A 221 -17.36 2.75 3.74
CA LEU A 221 -16.19 3.11 4.53
C LEU A 221 -16.56 4.13 5.61
N LEU A 222 -15.94 4.03 6.78
CA LEU A 222 -15.95 5.08 7.79
C LEU A 222 -14.61 5.82 7.75
N ILE A 223 -14.68 7.13 7.54
CA ILE A 223 -13.52 8.02 7.53
C ILE A 223 -13.54 8.86 8.80
N ILE A 224 -12.40 8.92 9.48
CA ILE A 224 -12.19 9.80 10.64
C ILE A 224 -11.19 10.87 10.25
N GLY A 225 -11.64 12.13 10.22
CA GLY A 225 -10.81 13.31 10.01
C GLY A 225 -10.56 14.09 11.30
N LYS A 226 -9.83 15.21 11.19
CA LYS A 226 -9.56 16.09 12.33
C LYS A 226 -10.73 17.01 12.70
N SER A 227 -11.42 17.51 11.68
CA SER A 227 -12.48 18.52 11.82
C SER A 227 -13.84 17.93 11.48
N ALA A 228 -14.85 18.19 12.32
CA ALA A 228 -16.21 17.71 12.06
C ALA A 228 -16.88 18.40 10.87
N LYS A 229 -16.49 19.65 10.59
CA LYS A 229 -17.01 20.46 9.47
C LYS A 229 -15.85 21.20 8.77
N PRO A 230 -15.01 20.48 7.99
CA PRO A 230 -13.99 21.10 7.15
C PRO A 230 -14.62 22.13 6.22
N ARG A 231 -13.88 23.17 5.83
CA ARG A 231 -14.42 24.28 5.01
C ARG A 231 -14.99 23.79 3.69
N CYS A 232 -14.37 22.76 3.09
CA CYS A 232 -14.83 22.15 1.85
C CYS A 232 -16.18 21.43 1.96
N PHE A 233 -16.74 21.23 3.16
CA PHE A 233 -18.08 20.64 3.37
C PHE A 233 -19.20 21.68 3.41
N LYS A 234 -18.90 22.98 3.33
CA LYS A 234 -19.94 24.02 3.30
C LYS A 234 -20.89 23.75 2.13
N ASN A 235 -22.19 23.82 2.39
CA ASN A 235 -23.28 23.47 1.46
C ASN A 235 -23.38 21.98 1.07
N ILE A 236 -22.62 21.09 1.70
CA ILE A 236 -22.70 19.64 1.48
C ILE A 236 -23.32 18.98 2.71
N LYS A 237 -24.32 18.12 2.49
CA LYS A 237 -24.86 17.28 3.56
C LYS A 237 -23.91 16.10 3.77
N ILE A 238 -23.34 15.98 4.97
CA ILE A 238 -22.40 14.89 5.33
C ILE A 238 -23.03 13.50 5.09
N THR A 239 -24.33 13.36 5.32
CA THR A 239 -25.09 12.12 5.05
C THR A 239 -25.06 11.68 3.59
N ASN A 240 -24.84 12.62 2.65
CA ASN A 240 -24.80 12.37 1.22
C ASN A 240 -23.39 12.04 0.71
N LEU A 241 -22.37 12.05 1.59
CA LEU A 241 -21.04 11.62 1.20
C LEU A 241 -21.05 10.13 0.82
N PRO A 242 -20.15 9.69 -0.09
CA PRO A 242 -20.02 8.29 -0.47
C PRO A 242 -19.45 7.41 0.67
N VAL A 243 -19.02 8.02 1.77
CA VAL A 243 -18.51 7.39 3.00
C VAL A 243 -19.34 7.85 4.20
N SER A 244 -19.21 7.16 5.33
CA SER A 244 -19.55 7.73 6.64
C SER A 244 -18.38 8.57 7.12
N TYR A 245 -18.65 9.74 7.72
CA TYR A 245 -17.61 10.66 8.16
C TYR A 245 -17.82 11.04 9.62
N LEU A 246 -16.77 10.88 10.43
CA LEU A 246 -16.68 11.34 11.80
C LEU A 246 -15.38 12.11 11.99
N ALA A 247 -15.23 12.80 13.12
CA ALA A 247 -14.02 13.55 13.39
C ALA A 247 -13.67 13.60 14.88
N ASN A 248 -12.38 13.66 15.15
CA ASN A 248 -11.81 14.03 16.44
C ASN A 248 -10.43 14.66 16.20
N LYS A 249 -9.88 15.36 17.21
CA LYS A 249 -8.64 16.14 17.07
C LYS A 249 -7.46 15.34 16.49
N ASN A 250 -7.39 14.04 16.75
CA ASN A 250 -6.29 13.18 16.32
C ASN A 250 -6.56 12.44 15.00
N ALA A 251 -7.78 12.51 14.47
CA ALA A 251 -8.25 11.67 13.36
C ALA A 251 -8.06 10.16 13.63
N TRP A 252 -8.30 9.73 14.87
CA TRP A 252 -8.08 8.35 15.34
C TRP A 252 -9.37 7.58 15.57
N MET A 253 -9.30 6.25 15.47
CA MET A 253 -10.35 5.37 15.96
C MET A 253 -10.41 5.40 17.49
N THR A 254 -11.61 5.43 18.05
CA THR A 254 -11.86 5.36 19.50
C THR A 254 -12.94 4.32 19.79
N ALA A 255 -13.02 3.85 21.03
CA ALA A 255 -14.00 2.84 21.41
C ALA A 255 -15.44 3.30 21.23
N GLU A 256 -15.71 4.58 21.44
CA GLU A 256 -17.02 5.19 21.24
C GLU A 256 -17.41 5.21 19.76
N ILE A 257 -16.46 5.58 18.88
CA ILE A 257 -16.69 5.60 17.43
C ILE A 257 -16.96 4.18 16.92
N PHE A 258 -16.13 3.21 17.33
CA PHE A 258 -16.30 1.82 16.92
C PHE A 258 -17.62 1.22 17.45
N THR A 259 -17.94 1.48 18.72
CA THR A 259 -19.19 1.05 19.36
C THR A 259 -20.43 1.63 18.66
N LEU A 260 -20.38 2.92 18.30
CA LEU A 260 -21.48 3.56 17.56
C LEU A 260 -21.65 2.91 16.19
N TRP A 261 -20.55 2.71 15.46
CA TRP A 261 -20.56 2.04 14.16
C TRP A 261 -21.15 0.62 14.23
N LEU A 262 -20.79 -0.16 15.25
CA LEU A 262 -21.34 -1.49 15.49
C LEU A 262 -22.85 -1.45 15.78
N LYS A 263 -23.30 -0.57 16.68
CA LYS A 263 -24.72 -0.46 17.07
C LYS A 263 -25.61 -0.04 15.91
N ASP A 264 -25.14 0.90 15.09
CA ASP A 264 -25.87 1.34 13.90
C ASP A 264 -26.01 0.20 12.89
N TRP A 265 -24.94 -0.57 12.67
CA TRP A 265 -24.99 -1.73 11.79
C TRP A 265 -25.84 -2.88 12.37
N ASP A 266 -25.76 -3.15 13.67
CA ASP A 266 -26.58 -4.18 14.33
C ASP A 266 -28.08 -3.87 14.18
N LYS A 267 -28.46 -2.60 14.29
CA LYS A 267 -29.84 -2.14 14.08
C LYS A 267 -30.28 -2.29 12.61
N GLU A 268 -29.37 -2.04 11.66
CA GLU A 268 -29.61 -2.26 10.23
C GLU A 268 -29.87 -3.74 9.94
N LEU A 269 -29.01 -4.63 10.46
CA LEU A 269 -29.12 -6.08 10.30
C LEU A 269 -30.39 -6.64 10.95
N GLY A 270 -30.80 -6.09 12.09
CA GLY A 270 -32.06 -6.44 12.74
C GLY A 270 -33.29 -6.17 11.87
N LYS A 271 -33.29 -5.06 11.12
CA LYS A 271 -34.36 -4.78 10.13
C LYS A 271 -34.35 -5.76 8.95
N GLN A 272 -33.18 -6.30 8.63
CA GLN A 272 -33.00 -7.31 7.57
C GLN A 272 -33.23 -8.75 8.08
N SER A 273 -33.48 -8.94 9.38
CA SER A 273 -33.52 -10.26 10.04
C SER A 273 -32.26 -11.10 9.74
N ARG A 274 -31.11 -10.43 9.61
CA ARG A 274 -29.84 -11.04 9.20
C ARG A 274 -28.90 -11.11 10.40
N LYS A 275 -28.21 -12.25 10.56
CA LYS A 275 -27.17 -12.43 11.58
C LYS A 275 -25.83 -12.68 10.92
N ILE A 276 -24.80 -11.99 11.40
CA ILE A 276 -23.46 -12.05 10.82
C ILE A 276 -22.40 -12.28 11.89
N LEU A 277 -21.25 -12.75 11.45
CA LEU A 277 -20.01 -12.80 12.21
C LEU A 277 -19.11 -11.65 11.77
N LEU A 278 -18.61 -10.87 12.71
CA LEU A 278 -17.59 -9.85 12.48
C LEU A 278 -16.31 -10.25 13.21
N ILE A 279 -15.21 -10.35 12.46
CA ILE A 279 -13.89 -10.69 12.96
C ILE A 279 -13.01 -9.44 12.94
N VAL A 280 -12.38 -9.14 14.07
CA VAL A 280 -11.50 -7.97 14.27
C VAL A 280 -10.23 -8.39 15.03
N ASP A 281 -9.21 -7.55 15.02
CA ASP A 281 -8.04 -7.75 15.87
C ASP A 281 -8.29 -7.26 17.31
N ASN A 282 -7.27 -7.34 18.17
CA ASN A 282 -7.36 -6.92 19.57
C ASN A 282 -6.97 -5.45 19.79
N ALA A 283 -7.17 -4.57 18.81
CA ALA A 283 -6.88 -3.15 18.97
C ALA A 283 -7.63 -2.54 20.18
N GLY A 284 -7.00 -1.57 20.85
CA GLY A 284 -7.55 -0.91 22.05
C GLY A 284 -8.97 -0.34 21.88
N PRO A 285 -9.32 0.29 20.72
CA PRO A 285 -10.67 0.77 20.46
C PRO A 285 -11.75 -0.32 20.35
N HIS A 286 -11.41 -1.59 20.19
CA HIS A 286 -12.42 -2.62 19.98
C HIS A 286 -13.06 -3.03 21.33
N PRO A 287 -14.39 -2.86 21.49
CA PRO A 287 -15.04 -3.10 22.77
C PRO A 287 -15.10 -4.60 23.06
N LYS A 288 -14.48 -5.02 24.18
CA LYS A 288 -14.50 -6.42 24.63
C LYS A 288 -15.88 -6.88 25.12
N LEU A 289 -16.68 -5.94 25.62
CA LEU A 289 -18.03 -6.19 26.12
C LEU A 289 -18.99 -5.21 25.45
N ILE A 290 -19.84 -5.73 24.59
CA ILE A 290 -20.89 -4.97 23.91
C ILE A 290 -22.10 -5.87 23.68
N ASP A 291 -23.29 -5.35 23.97
CA ASP A 291 -24.55 -6.07 23.72
C ASP A 291 -25.02 -5.83 22.28
N LEU A 292 -24.85 -6.84 21.43
CA LEU A 292 -25.27 -6.85 20.02
C LEU A 292 -26.18 -8.06 19.79
N LYS A 293 -27.24 -7.87 19.00
CA LYS A 293 -28.26 -8.93 18.78
C LYS A 293 -28.05 -9.71 17.50
N ASN A 294 -27.47 -9.07 16.49
CA ASN A 294 -27.37 -9.55 15.12
C ASN A 294 -25.91 -9.72 14.68
N ILE A 295 -24.97 -9.05 15.32
CA ILE A 295 -23.53 -9.20 15.10
C ILE A 295 -22.95 -10.10 16.19
N THR A 296 -22.36 -11.24 15.80
CA THR A 296 -21.43 -11.98 16.66
C THR A 296 -20.05 -11.36 16.46
N LEU A 297 -19.47 -10.76 17.51
CA LEU A 297 -18.12 -10.17 17.44
C LEU A 297 -17.10 -11.19 17.93
N GLU A 298 -16.14 -11.56 17.08
CA GLU A 298 -15.04 -12.46 17.41
C GLU A 298 -13.69 -11.75 17.21
N PHE A 299 -12.76 -12.03 18.12
CA PHE A 299 -11.43 -11.46 18.10
C PHE A 299 -10.43 -12.48 17.57
N LEU A 300 -9.54 -12.05 16.69
CA LEU A 300 -8.36 -12.84 16.32
C LEU A 300 -7.47 -13.07 17.55
N PRO A 301 -6.60 -14.08 17.57
CA PRO A 301 -5.64 -14.22 18.66
C PRO A 301 -4.66 -13.02 18.71
N PRO A 302 -4.20 -12.59 19.89
CA PRO A 302 -3.22 -11.51 20.01
C PRO A 302 -1.96 -11.77 19.18
N ASN A 303 -1.37 -10.72 18.59
CA ASN A 303 -0.14 -10.79 17.78
C ASN A 303 -0.23 -11.69 16.54
N THR A 304 -1.43 -11.92 15.99
CA THR A 304 -1.60 -12.75 14.78
C THR A 304 -2.09 -11.97 13.55
N THR A 305 -2.36 -10.66 13.68
CA THR A 305 -2.95 -9.82 12.62
C THR A 305 -2.23 -9.97 11.29
N SER A 306 -0.89 -9.84 11.28
CA SER A 306 -0.06 -10.00 10.08
C SER A 306 -0.07 -11.40 9.42
N LEU A 307 -0.70 -12.39 10.05
CA LEU A 307 -0.80 -13.78 9.59
C LEU A 307 -2.23 -14.22 9.23
N VAL A 308 -3.25 -13.75 9.96
CA VAL A 308 -4.62 -14.26 9.82
C VAL A 308 -5.70 -13.19 9.65
N GLN A 309 -5.35 -11.89 9.58
CA GLN A 309 -6.29 -10.81 9.27
C GLN A 309 -6.47 -10.63 7.75
N PRO A 310 -7.66 -10.92 7.17
CA PRO A 310 -7.87 -10.81 5.73
C PRO A 310 -7.63 -9.40 5.14
N LEU A 311 -8.02 -8.33 5.83
CA LEU A 311 -7.84 -6.96 5.33
C LEU A 311 -6.37 -6.59 5.13
N ASP A 312 -5.49 -7.12 5.99
CA ASP A 312 -4.04 -6.94 5.91
C ASP A 312 -3.34 -7.88 4.92
N MET A 313 -4.02 -8.92 4.43
CA MET A 313 -3.47 -9.84 3.41
C MET A 313 -3.43 -9.26 1.99
N GLY A 314 -3.85 -8.00 1.82
CA GLY A 314 -3.69 -7.29 0.57
C GLY A 314 -4.90 -6.43 0.17
N ILE A 315 -6.04 -6.54 0.86
CA ILE A 315 -7.23 -5.75 0.55
C ILE A 315 -6.95 -4.25 0.81
N ILE A 316 -6.43 -3.90 1.98
CA ILE A 316 -6.04 -2.51 2.31
C ILE A 316 -4.93 -2.02 1.37
N LYS A 317 -3.95 -2.87 1.06
CA LYS A 317 -2.89 -2.55 0.09
C LYS A 317 -3.47 -2.25 -1.30
N ASN A 318 -4.48 -3.00 -1.73
CA ASN A 318 -5.17 -2.83 -3.01
C ASN A 318 -5.90 -1.48 -3.05
N LEU A 319 -6.65 -1.16 -1.99
CA LEU A 319 -7.29 0.14 -1.79
C LEU A 319 -6.27 1.29 -1.89
N LYS A 320 -5.16 1.20 -1.15
CA LYS A 320 -4.10 2.23 -1.16
C LYS A 320 -3.44 2.36 -2.53
N THR A 321 -3.18 1.25 -3.22
CA THR A 321 -2.65 1.27 -4.59
C THR A 321 -3.56 2.04 -5.54
N HIS A 322 -4.87 1.75 -5.53
CA HIS A 322 -5.84 2.48 -6.35
C HIS A 322 -5.91 3.97 -5.99
N TYR A 323 -5.86 4.30 -4.70
CA TYR A 323 -5.84 5.69 -4.23
C TYR A 323 -4.64 6.45 -4.78
N ARG A 324 -3.45 5.87 -4.66
CA ARG A 324 -2.20 6.45 -5.15
C ARG A 324 -2.21 6.62 -6.68
N GLY A 325 -2.85 5.71 -7.40
CA GLY A 325 -3.08 5.86 -8.84
C GLY A 325 -3.94 7.08 -9.18
N LEU A 326 -5.07 7.27 -8.48
CA LEU A 326 -5.93 8.46 -8.67
C LEU A 326 -5.18 9.76 -8.36
N LEU A 327 -4.36 9.75 -7.31
CA LEU A 327 -3.53 10.89 -6.93
C LEU A 327 -2.51 11.24 -8.03
N VAL A 328 -1.81 10.26 -8.59
CA VAL A 328 -0.88 10.47 -9.71
C VAL A 328 -1.62 11.01 -10.94
N THR A 329 -2.77 10.41 -11.30
CA THR A 329 -3.59 10.90 -12.42
C THR A 329 -4.05 12.34 -12.20
N TYR A 330 -4.42 12.72 -10.98
CA TYR A 330 -4.79 14.10 -10.64
C TYR A 330 -3.64 15.08 -10.87
N ILE A 331 -2.42 14.72 -10.42
CA ILE A 331 -1.22 15.55 -10.61
C ILE A 331 -0.88 15.66 -12.11
N LEU A 332 -0.96 14.57 -12.87
CA LEU A 332 -0.70 14.58 -14.31
C LEU A 332 -1.67 15.50 -15.07
N LYS A 333 -2.97 15.43 -14.76
CA LYS A 333 -3.97 16.33 -15.36
C LYS A 333 -3.69 17.80 -15.04
N ALA A 334 -3.31 18.10 -13.79
CA ALA A 334 -2.94 19.47 -13.41
C ALA A 334 -1.70 19.97 -14.17
N ILE A 335 -0.76 19.09 -14.53
CA ILE A 335 0.38 19.42 -15.41
C ILE A 335 -0.10 19.72 -16.83
N GLU A 336 -0.93 18.84 -17.41
CA GLU A 336 -1.46 19.00 -18.78
C GLU A 336 -2.31 20.27 -18.94
N ASP A 337 -3.08 20.63 -17.91
CA ASP A 337 -3.90 21.84 -17.87
C ASP A 337 -3.08 23.13 -17.61
N ASN A 338 -1.74 23.05 -17.63
CA ASN A 338 -0.81 24.15 -17.31
C ASN A 338 -1.05 24.82 -15.94
N LEU A 339 -1.59 24.08 -14.97
CA LEU A 339 -1.68 24.56 -13.58
C LEU A 339 -0.32 24.49 -12.86
N VAL A 340 0.68 23.86 -13.50
CA VAL A 340 2.10 23.89 -13.11
C VAL A 340 2.78 25.06 -13.80
N THR A 341 3.13 26.08 -13.01
CA THR A 341 3.94 27.22 -13.42
C THR A 341 5.40 26.97 -13.04
N PRO A 342 6.36 27.78 -13.54
CA PRO A 342 7.75 27.72 -13.07
C PRO A 342 7.92 27.88 -11.54
N SER A 343 6.86 28.29 -10.85
CA SER A 343 6.79 28.53 -9.40
C SER A 343 5.95 27.50 -8.64
N THR A 344 5.32 26.52 -9.29
CA THR A 344 4.55 25.46 -8.61
C THR A 344 5.09 24.08 -8.93
N CYS A 345 5.19 23.22 -7.92
CA CYS A 345 5.65 21.85 -8.04
C CYS A 345 4.52 20.84 -7.77
N ALA A 346 4.78 19.55 -7.97
CA ALA A 346 3.80 18.48 -7.71
C ALA A 346 3.30 18.47 -6.26
N ILE A 347 4.12 18.90 -5.30
CA ILE A 347 3.73 19.04 -3.89
C ILE A 347 2.73 20.18 -3.73
N ASP A 348 2.90 21.31 -4.43
CA ASP A 348 1.94 22.42 -4.41
C ASP A 348 0.60 22.00 -5.01
N ILE A 349 0.59 21.15 -6.04
CA ILE A 349 -0.66 20.57 -6.56
C ILE A 349 -1.31 19.63 -5.53
N SER A 350 -0.54 18.68 -5.00
CA SER A 350 -1.06 17.71 -4.03
C SER A 350 -1.54 18.38 -2.74
N SER A 351 -0.90 19.47 -2.32
CA SER A 351 -1.27 20.28 -1.16
C SER A 351 -2.69 20.88 -1.28
N LYS A 352 -3.15 21.14 -2.52
CA LYS A 352 -4.48 21.69 -2.81
C LYS A 352 -5.60 20.66 -2.68
N ILE A 353 -5.28 19.37 -2.56
CA ILE A 353 -6.30 18.33 -2.37
C ILE A 353 -6.96 18.55 -1.02
N ASN A 354 -8.24 18.88 -1.01
CA ASN A 354 -9.01 18.99 0.24
C ASN A 354 -9.53 17.61 0.67
N ILE A 355 -10.02 17.53 1.91
CA ILE A 355 -10.53 16.28 2.47
C ILE A 355 -11.75 15.73 1.71
N LEU A 356 -12.58 16.59 1.10
CA LEU A 356 -13.69 16.13 0.25
C LEU A 356 -13.21 15.36 -0.98
N GLN A 357 -12.19 15.89 -1.68
CA GLN A 357 -11.58 15.20 -2.82
C GLN A 357 -10.89 13.91 -2.38
N ALA A 358 -10.19 13.92 -1.25
CA ALA A 358 -9.60 12.71 -0.68
C ALA A 358 -10.66 11.62 -0.39
N ILE A 359 -11.81 12.01 0.19
CA ILE A 359 -12.95 11.11 0.41
C ILE A 359 -13.47 10.52 -0.90
N GLN A 360 -13.59 11.34 -1.95
CA GLN A 360 -14.00 10.86 -3.28
C GLN A 360 -12.99 9.83 -3.80
N PHE A 361 -11.69 10.12 -3.75
CA PHE A 361 -10.65 9.19 -4.20
C PHE A 361 -10.65 7.88 -3.40
N VAL A 362 -10.81 7.94 -2.08
CA VAL A 362 -10.89 6.74 -1.23
C VAL A 362 -12.12 5.92 -1.57
N ALA A 363 -13.29 6.54 -1.74
CA ALA A 363 -14.52 5.84 -2.12
C ALA A 363 -14.39 5.19 -3.50
N ASP A 364 -13.79 5.89 -4.47
CA ASP A 364 -13.57 5.38 -5.83
C ASP A 364 -12.60 4.21 -5.84
N SER A 365 -11.55 4.31 -5.03
CA SER A 365 -10.56 3.24 -4.85
C SER A 365 -11.18 2.00 -4.21
N TRP A 366 -12.04 2.19 -3.21
CA TRP A 366 -12.76 1.08 -2.57
C TRP A 366 -13.69 0.36 -3.53
N ARG A 367 -14.36 1.09 -4.43
CA ARG A 367 -15.19 0.47 -5.48
C ARG A 367 -14.38 -0.41 -6.42
N LYS A 368 -13.13 -0.03 -6.73
CA LYS A 368 -12.22 -0.78 -7.62
C LYS A 368 -11.66 -2.07 -7.01
N VAL A 369 -11.60 -2.20 -5.68
CA VAL A 369 -11.17 -3.46 -5.02
C VAL A 369 -12.10 -4.60 -5.45
N SER A 370 -11.57 -5.59 -6.17
CA SER A 370 -12.37 -6.66 -6.76
C SER A 370 -12.79 -7.72 -5.74
N SER A 371 -13.93 -8.39 -5.99
CA SER A 371 -14.39 -9.53 -5.20
C SER A 371 -13.37 -10.66 -5.17
N VAL A 372 -12.69 -10.91 -6.30
CA VAL A 372 -11.60 -11.90 -6.42
C VAL A 372 -10.46 -11.58 -5.46
N THR A 373 -10.03 -10.32 -5.38
CA THR A 373 -8.98 -9.90 -4.44
C THR A 373 -9.38 -10.19 -3.00
N ILE A 374 -10.63 -9.88 -2.63
CA ILE A 374 -11.15 -10.13 -1.29
C ILE A 374 -11.15 -11.62 -0.97
N GLN A 375 -11.76 -12.44 -1.83
CA GLN A 375 -11.83 -13.89 -1.65
C GLN A 375 -10.44 -14.53 -1.48
N HIS A 376 -9.45 -14.07 -2.26
CA HIS A 376 -8.07 -14.53 -2.12
C HIS A 376 -7.46 -14.20 -0.77
N CYS A 377 -7.64 -12.97 -0.30
CA CYS A 377 -7.09 -12.52 0.98
C CYS A 377 -7.69 -13.32 2.14
N PHE A 378 -9.01 -13.57 2.11
CA PHE A 378 -9.67 -14.48 3.06
C PHE A 378 -9.11 -15.91 2.96
N ALA A 379 -8.98 -16.45 1.74
CA ALA A 379 -8.45 -17.80 1.52
C ALA A 379 -6.98 -17.96 1.95
N HIS A 380 -6.19 -16.88 1.92
CA HIS A 380 -4.82 -16.84 2.44
C HIS A 380 -4.78 -16.98 3.96
N CYS A 381 -5.77 -16.44 4.67
CA CYS A 381 -5.96 -16.61 6.11
C CYS A 381 -6.64 -17.94 6.48
N GLY A 382 -6.86 -18.85 5.52
CA GLY A 382 -7.51 -20.14 5.76
C GLY A 382 -9.03 -20.13 5.67
N PHE A 383 -9.68 -18.98 5.43
CA PHE A 383 -11.13 -18.90 5.23
C PHE A 383 -11.50 -19.47 3.87
N ARG A 384 -11.61 -20.80 3.80
CA ARG A 384 -11.96 -21.54 2.60
C ARG A 384 -13.23 -22.34 2.84
N PRO A 385 -14.14 -22.43 1.87
CA PRO A 385 -15.21 -23.42 1.93
C PRO A 385 -14.60 -24.82 2.16
N LEU A 386 -15.32 -25.72 2.85
CA LEU A 386 -14.89 -27.11 3.07
C LEU A 386 -14.72 -27.91 1.76
N ILE A 387 -15.08 -27.32 0.62
CA ILE A 387 -14.91 -27.88 -0.72
C ILE A 387 -13.67 -27.24 -1.33
N ASP A 388 -12.72 -28.08 -1.71
CA ASP A 388 -11.41 -27.74 -2.25
C ASP A 388 -11.54 -27.15 -3.67
N LEU A 389 -12.01 -25.90 -3.77
CA LEU A 389 -12.09 -25.17 -5.03
C LEU A 389 -10.71 -24.59 -5.37
N PRO A 390 -10.27 -24.68 -6.63
CA PRO A 390 -8.99 -24.13 -7.05
C PRO A 390 -8.97 -22.61 -6.79
N ILE A 391 -7.88 -22.15 -6.20
CA ILE A 391 -7.59 -20.73 -6.00
C ILE A 391 -7.60 -20.08 -7.39
N PRO A 392 -8.41 -19.04 -7.65
CA PRO A 392 -8.27 -18.29 -8.90
C PRO A 392 -6.82 -17.79 -9.02
N PRO A 393 -6.27 -17.60 -10.24
CA PRO A 393 -4.94 -17.04 -10.37
C PRO A 393 -4.91 -15.63 -9.75
N ILE A 394 -3.81 -15.30 -9.05
CA ILE A 394 -3.59 -13.92 -8.56
C ILE A 394 -3.60 -13.02 -9.79
N VAL A 395 -4.67 -12.26 -9.98
CA VAL A 395 -4.67 -11.16 -10.94
C VAL A 395 -3.78 -10.10 -10.30
N SER A 396 -2.50 -10.09 -10.68
CA SER A 396 -1.66 -8.93 -10.47
C SER A 396 -2.40 -7.76 -11.12
N ILE A 397 -2.80 -6.77 -10.34
CA ILE A 397 -3.16 -5.47 -10.92
C ILE A 397 -1.96 -5.12 -11.81
N GLU A 398 -2.18 -4.93 -13.10
CA GLU A 398 -1.21 -4.27 -13.98
C GLU A 398 -0.89 -2.94 -13.29
N ASN A 399 0.30 -2.90 -12.68
CA ASN A 399 0.59 -1.96 -11.62
C ASN A 399 1.03 -0.64 -12.27
N ASP A 400 0.12 0.02 -12.99
CA ASP A 400 0.37 1.25 -13.76
C ASP A 400 1.07 2.31 -12.89
N VAL A 401 0.70 2.38 -11.61
CA VAL A 401 1.34 3.28 -10.62
C VAL A 401 2.82 2.98 -10.42
N ALA A 402 3.20 1.69 -10.38
CA ALA A 402 4.59 1.26 -10.26
C ALA A 402 5.40 1.47 -11.55
N GLN A 403 4.73 1.49 -12.71
CA GLN A 403 5.36 1.81 -13.99
C GLN A 403 5.54 3.32 -14.18
N CYS A 404 4.58 4.13 -13.73
CA CYS A 404 4.64 5.59 -13.87
C CYS A 404 5.56 6.29 -12.86
N VAL A 405 5.88 5.65 -11.73
CA VAL A 405 6.70 6.24 -10.66
C VAL A 405 7.94 5.37 -10.45
N GLY A 406 9.15 5.94 -10.64
CA GLY A 406 10.42 5.22 -10.49
C GLY A 406 10.67 4.57 -9.11
N ASN A 407 9.83 4.91 -8.11
CA ASN A 407 9.77 4.36 -6.75
C ASN A 407 8.33 3.94 -6.34
N GLY A 408 7.49 3.49 -7.26
CA GLY A 408 6.06 3.27 -7.00
C GLY A 408 5.75 2.29 -5.84
N GLU A 409 6.60 1.29 -5.61
CA GLU A 409 6.44 0.42 -4.42
C GLU A 409 6.66 1.14 -3.09
N LEU A 410 7.59 2.11 -3.03
CA LEU A 410 7.81 2.93 -1.84
C LEU A 410 6.64 3.90 -1.63
N PHE A 411 6.07 4.40 -2.71
CA PHE A 411 4.94 5.30 -2.67
C PHE A 411 3.67 4.63 -2.14
N ILE A 412 3.40 3.39 -2.56
CA ILE A 412 2.27 2.59 -2.04
C ILE A 412 2.42 2.31 -0.54
N LYS A 413 3.66 2.19 -0.05
CA LYS A 413 4.01 1.87 1.34
C LYS A 413 4.23 3.10 2.23
N ILE A 414 3.93 4.31 1.75
CA ILE A 414 4.17 5.55 2.51
C ILE A 414 3.35 5.61 3.81
N ASP A 415 2.25 4.86 3.85
CA ASP A 415 1.33 4.79 4.98
C ASP A 415 1.59 3.58 5.90
N ASP A 416 2.63 2.79 5.64
CA ASP A 416 2.96 1.62 6.46
C ASP A 416 3.36 2.07 7.87
N GLY A 417 2.68 1.55 8.90
CA GLY A 417 2.94 1.90 10.30
C GLY A 417 2.31 3.22 10.76
N VAL A 418 1.40 3.81 9.99
CA VAL A 418 0.63 4.97 10.45
C VAL A 418 -0.38 4.53 11.51
N GLN A 419 -0.18 5.00 12.75
CA GLN A 419 -1.06 4.69 13.87
C GLN A 419 -2.48 5.25 13.66
N CYS A 420 -3.46 4.40 13.88
CA CYS A 420 -4.90 4.69 13.75
C CYS A 420 -5.57 4.99 15.09
N PHE A 421 -4.94 4.67 16.21
CA PHE A 421 -5.47 4.84 17.58
C PHE A 421 -4.32 4.97 18.59
N ASN A 422 -4.65 5.29 19.85
CA ASN A 422 -3.68 5.33 20.95
C ASN A 422 -3.68 3.99 21.69
N GLU A 423 -2.50 3.38 21.86
CA GLU A 423 -2.34 2.11 22.60
C GLU A 423 -2.37 2.28 24.13
N ASN A 424 -2.19 3.51 24.65
CA ASN A 424 -1.91 3.79 26.07
C ASN A 424 -3.04 4.51 26.84
N GLU A 425 -4.19 4.78 26.23
CA GLU A 425 -5.29 5.46 26.93
C GLU A 425 -6.20 4.43 27.63
N ASN A 426 -6.18 4.44 28.95
CA ASN A 426 -7.16 3.75 29.79
C ASN A 426 -8.45 4.60 29.79
N TYR A 427 -9.47 4.15 29.07
CA TYR A 427 -10.64 4.95 28.67
C TYR A 427 -11.73 5.08 29.75
N ASP A 428 -11.37 5.55 30.95
CA ASP A 428 -12.36 5.87 32.00
C ASP A 428 -12.67 7.38 32.12
N HIS A 429 -12.03 8.26 31.33
CA HIS A 429 -12.17 9.72 31.47
C HIS A 429 -12.49 10.53 30.20
N ILE A 430 -13.19 9.94 29.22
CA ILE A 430 -13.71 10.69 28.04
C ILE A 430 -15.25 10.75 28.04
N LEU A 431 -15.89 10.54 29.20
CA LEU A 431 -17.34 10.72 29.32
C LEU A 431 -17.75 12.19 29.51
N ASP A 432 -16.86 13.05 30.03
CA ASP A 432 -17.19 14.45 30.31
C ASP A 432 -16.90 15.41 29.14
N GLU A 433 -15.95 15.10 28.23
CA GLU A 433 -15.61 16.01 27.12
C GLU A 433 -16.54 15.90 25.89
N ILE A 434 -17.29 14.80 25.73
CA ILE A 434 -18.15 14.58 24.56
C ILE A 434 -19.56 15.16 24.79
N ALA A 435 -20.04 15.20 26.03
CA ALA A 435 -21.32 15.81 26.37
C ALA A 435 -21.34 17.33 26.10
N GLU A 436 -20.19 18.01 26.24
CA GLU A 436 -20.10 19.46 26.01
C GLU A 436 -19.83 19.86 24.54
N ARG A 437 -19.35 18.94 23.68
CA ARG A 437 -18.97 19.27 22.27
C ARG A 437 -20.11 19.30 21.26
N SER A 438 -21.34 18.99 21.65
CA SER A 438 -22.50 19.10 20.74
C SER A 438 -22.92 20.55 20.44
N LEU A 439 -22.31 21.56 21.08
CA LEU A 439 -22.75 22.97 20.97
C LEU A 439 -21.67 24.03 20.73
N GLN A 440 -20.40 23.71 20.55
CA GLN A 440 -19.39 24.74 20.20
C GLN A 440 -18.81 24.54 18.80
N ASN A 441 -19.33 25.38 17.91
CA ASN A 441 -18.86 25.64 16.56
C ASN A 441 -17.45 26.22 16.60
N GLU A 442 -16.49 25.54 16.01
CA GLU A 442 -15.33 26.21 15.41
C GLU A 442 -15.15 25.64 13.99
N GLU A 443 -15.40 26.48 12.99
CA GLU A 443 -14.85 26.29 11.65
C GLU A 443 -13.33 26.28 11.81
N SER A 444 -12.71 25.10 11.70
CA SER A 444 -11.25 24.99 11.86
C SER A 444 -10.52 25.37 10.58
N ASP A 445 -9.50 26.23 10.69
CA ASP A 445 -8.66 26.76 9.61
C ASP A 445 -7.67 25.76 8.97
N ASP A 446 -7.79 24.45 9.22
CA ASP A 446 -6.75 23.44 8.89
C ASP A 446 -6.66 23.06 7.39
N ASP A 447 -7.56 23.58 6.55
CA ASP A 447 -7.51 23.39 5.10
C ASP A 447 -6.86 24.62 4.45
N GLY A 448 -5.51 24.70 4.48
CA GLY A 448 -4.70 25.87 4.08
C GLY A 448 -4.78 26.36 2.62
N TYR A 449 -5.87 26.09 1.88
CA TYR A 449 -6.14 26.69 0.58
C TYR A 449 -7.62 27.09 0.46
N ASP A 450 -7.85 28.33 0.05
CA ASP A 450 -9.14 29.02 -0.06
C ASP A 450 -9.96 28.49 -1.26
N VAL A 451 -10.24 27.19 -1.30
CA VAL A 451 -11.17 26.62 -2.29
C VAL A 451 -12.57 26.95 -1.83
N GLN A 452 -13.10 28.08 -2.34
CA GLN A 452 -14.45 28.50 -2.05
C GLN A 452 -15.44 27.39 -2.46
N PRO A 453 -16.27 26.89 -1.52
CA PRO A 453 -17.17 25.79 -1.77
C PRO A 453 -18.24 26.20 -2.79
N VAL A 454 -18.14 25.63 -4.00
CA VAL A 454 -19.01 25.96 -5.13
C VAL A 454 -20.37 25.30 -4.91
N LYS A 455 -21.43 26.12 -4.77
CA LYS A 455 -22.81 25.64 -4.75
C LYS A 455 -23.31 25.52 -6.19
N ILE A 456 -23.46 24.28 -6.67
CA ILE A 456 -24.03 23.99 -7.99
C ILE A 456 -25.55 24.17 -7.96
N THR A 457 -26.07 24.98 -8.88
CA THR A 457 -27.51 25.20 -9.07
C THR A 457 -28.15 24.08 -9.90
N THR A 458 -29.48 23.93 -9.81
CA THR A 458 -30.25 22.98 -10.63
C THR A 458 -29.99 23.19 -12.13
N ARG A 459 -29.92 24.45 -12.58
CA ARG A 459 -29.68 24.82 -13.98
C ARG A 459 -28.27 24.45 -14.47
N GLU A 460 -27.25 24.65 -13.62
CA GLU A 460 -25.88 24.24 -13.96
C GLU A 460 -25.77 22.72 -14.08
N ALA A 461 -26.43 21.98 -13.19
CA ALA A 461 -26.46 20.52 -13.25
C ALA A 461 -27.15 20.01 -14.52
N GLU A 462 -28.28 20.60 -14.93
CA GLU A 462 -28.95 20.31 -16.21
C GLU A 462 -28.01 20.56 -17.40
N LYS A 463 -27.34 21.72 -17.41
CA LYS A 463 -26.37 22.08 -18.46
C LYS A 463 -25.21 21.08 -18.54
N CYS A 464 -24.69 20.61 -17.42
CA CYS A 464 -23.64 19.58 -17.40
C CYS A 464 -24.13 18.25 -18.01
N ILE A 465 -25.36 17.83 -17.72
CA ILE A 465 -25.93 16.61 -18.32
C ILE A 465 -26.05 16.75 -19.84
N ASP A 466 -26.54 17.89 -20.33
CA ASP A 466 -26.69 18.12 -21.77
C ASP A 466 -25.33 18.16 -22.48
N GLN A 467 -24.31 18.75 -21.85
CA GLN A 467 -22.93 18.72 -22.36
C GLN A 467 -22.37 17.29 -22.42
N LEU A 468 -22.62 16.47 -21.40
CA LEU A 468 -22.18 15.06 -21.39
C LEU A 468 -22.89 14.23 -22.46
N ARG A 469 -24.20 14.45 -22.66
CA ARG A 469 -24.95 13.81 -23.75
C ARG A 469 -24.37 14.18 -25.11
N LEU A 470 -24.11 15.46 -25.35
CA LEU A 470 -23.52 15.93 -26.60
C LEU A 470 -22.14 15.31 -26.82
N TYR A 471 -21.31 15.27 -25.78
CA TYR A 471 -20.00 14.62 -25.83
C TYR A 471 -20.10 13.13 -26.20
N PHE A 472 -21.06 12.38 -25.64
CA PHE A 472 -21.28 10.98 -26.01
C PHE A 472 -21.85 10.78 -27.41
N MET A 473 -22.62 11.73 -27.93
CA MET A 473 -23.08 11.69 -29.33
C MET A 473 -21.93 11.99 -30.31
N GLN A 474 -20.94 12.79 -29.89
CA GLN A 474 -19.81 13.21 -30.72
C GLN A 474 -18.66 12.19 -30.77
N ASN A 475 -18.56 11.29 -29.78
CA ASN A 475 -17.50 10.30 -29.69
C ASN A 475 -18.09 8.89 -29.87
N GLU A 476 -17.46 8.04 -30.70
CA GLU A 476 -17.89 6.66 -30.95
C GLU A 476 -17.76 5.78 -29.70
N ASN A 477 -18.71 5.89 -28.77
CA ASN A 477 -18.72 5.16 -27.51
C ASN A 477 -19.90 4.19 -27.46
N GLY A 478 -19.75 2.99 -28.02
CA GLY A 478 -20.78 1.92 -27.96
C GLY A 478 -21.20 1.51 -26.54
N ASN A 479 -20.43 1.90 -25.51
CA ASN A 479 -20.68 1.64 -24.09
C ASN A 479 -21.01 2.91 -23.27
N ALA A 480 -21.40 4.02 -23.90
CA ALA A 480 -21.73 5.24 -23.18
C ALA A 480 -22.91 5.02 -22.20
N PRO A 481 -22.82 5.47 -20.93
CA PRO A 481 -23.85 5.23 -19.91
C PRO A 481 -25.04 6.20 -20.04
N THR A 482 -25.62 6.32 -21.23
CA THR A 482 -26.71 7.27 -21.55
C THR A 482 -27.92 7.10 -20.64
N THR A 483 -28.33 5.87 -20.34
CA THR A 483 -29.44 5.57 -19.43
C THR A 483 -29.20 6.12 -18.01
N SER A 484 -27.96 6.08 -17.51
CA SER A 484 -27.64 6.64 -16.20
C SER A 484 -27.74 8.17 -16.18
N LEU A 485 -27.37 8.82 -17.29
CA LEU A 485 -27.56 10.26 -17.46
C LEU A 485 -29.04 10.64 -17.47
N ASP A 486 -29.90 9.81 -18.09
CA ASP A 486 -31.34 10.05 -18.14
C ASP A 486 -31.97 9.96 -16.74
N VAL A 487 -31.59 8.96 -15.95
CA VAL A 487 -32.02 8.83 -14.54
C VAL A 487 -31.63 10.08 -13.72
N CYS A 488 -30.39 10.56 -13.89
CA CYS A 488 -29.95 11.79 -13.25
C CYS A 488 -30.74 13.02 -13.71
N ALA A 489 -31.03 13.12 -15.02
CA ALA A 489 -31.78 14.22 -15.60
C ALA A 489 -33.21 14.28 -15.04
N ASP A 490 -33.88 13.14 -14.98
CA ASP A 490 -35.25 13.04 -14.48
C ASP A 490 -35.34 13.38 -12.99
N PHE A 491 -34.33 12.96 -12.21
CA PHE A 491 -34.23 13.32 -10.79
C PHE A 491 -34.08 14.83 -10.59
N ILE A 492 -33.22 15.49 -11.37
CA ILE A 492 -33.01 16.94 -11.29
C ILE A 492 -34.26 17.70 -11.73
N LYS A 493 -34.89 17.29 -12.84
CA LYS A 493 -36.15 17.86 -13.30
C LYS A 493 -37.24 17.77 -12.24
N LYS A 494 -37.40 16.60 -11.61
CA LYS A 494 -38.36 16.43 -10.51
C LYS A 494 -38.10 17.40 -9.37
N GLN A 495 -36.85 17.58 -8.95
CA GLN A 495 -36.51 18.59 -7.92
C GLN A 495 -36.78 20.02 -8.37
N SER A 496 -36.65 20.31 -9.66
CA SER A 496 -36.99 21.62 -10.25
C SER A 496 -38.51 21.86 -10.21
N PHE A 497 -39.31 20.87 -10.62
CA PHE A 497 -40.77 20.91 -10.57
C PHE A 497 -41.31 21.02 -9.13
N ASP A 498 -40.73 20.28 -8.18
CA ASP A 498 -41.11 20.35 -6.76
C ASP A 498 -40.84 21.74 -6.17
N LYS A 499 -39.88 22.50 -6.71
CA LYS A 499 -39.61 23.91 -6.34
C LYS A 499 -40.52 24.91 -7.07
N LEU A 500 -41.12 24.52 -8.20
CA LEU A 500 -42.07 25.31 -8.99
C LEU A 500 -43.52 25.16 -8.50
N ASN A 501 -43.80 24.25 -7.55
CA ASN A 501 -45.10 24.16 -6.90
C ASN A 501 -45.39 25.43 -6.10
N GLN A 502 -46.07 26.34 -6.81
CA GLN A 502 -46.68 27.60 -6.41
C GLN A 502 -47.33 27.47 -5.03
N ARG A 503 -46.86 28.25 -4.04
CA ARG A 503 -47.33 28.13 -2.64
C ARG A 503 -48.65 28.87 -2.37
N THR A 504 -49.02 29.85 -3.19
CA THR A 504 -50.30 30.56 -3.09
C THR A 504 -50.66 31.25 -4.42
N MET A 505 -51.97 31.35 -4.69
CA MET A 505 -52.53 32.03 -5.87
C MET A 505 -52.23 33.54 -5.88
N ASP A 506 -51.91 34.12 -4.72
CA ASP A 506 -51.60 35.54 -4.55
C ASP A 506 -50.24 35.95 -5.15
N ASP A 507 -49.26 35.03 -5.24
CA ASP A 507 -47.95 35.30 -5.82
C ASP A 507 -48.00 35.41 -7.35
N PHE A 508 -49.05 34.87 -7.98
CA PHE A 508 -49.24 34.94 -9.44
C PHE A 508 -49.71 36.31 -9.91
N LEU A 509 -50.36 37.10 -9.03
CA LEU A 509 -51.05 38.33 -9.40
C LEU A 509 -50.24 39.61 -9.12
N GLN A 510 -48.99 39.52 -8.66
CA GLN A 510 -48.16 40.72 -8.53
C GLN A 510 -47.38 41.00 -9.83
N PRO A 511 -47.72 42.07 -10.57
CA PRO A 511 -46.95 42.44 -11.75
C PRO A 511 -45.62 43.05 -11.31
N ASN A 512 -44.54 42.58 -11.94
CA ASN A 512 -43.18 43.11 -11.84
C ASN A 512 -43.17 44.64 -11.68
N LYS A 513 -42.66 45.15 -10.55
CA LYS A 513 -42.10 46.51 -10.51
C LYS A 513 -40.67 46.43 -11.02
N ILE A 514 -40.48 47.07 -12.17
CA ILE A 514 -39.24 47.27 -12.93
C ILE A 514 -38.15 47.85 -12.05
#